data_AF-N6YAI5-F1
#
_entry.id   AF-N6YAI5-F1
#
_cell.length_a   1.000
_cell.length_b   1.000
_cell.length_c   1.000
_cell.angle_alpha   90.00
_cell.angle_beta   90.00
_cell.angle_gamma   90.00
#
_symmetry.space_group_name_H-M   'P 1'
#
loop_
_entity.id
_entity.type
_entity.pdbx_description
1 polymer ?
#
loop_
_entity_poly.entity_id
_entity_poly.type
_entity_poly.pdbx_seq_one_letter_code
_entity_poly.pdbx_strand_id
1 'polypeptide(L)'
;MSAPTNELERTSLDAALKPVAAPLCGAYAVGLAAGLSWQTVFADARRLFNRSDRWKGRLFFFELISLLTHYGIEHRKIPGMAPLVLEKLAAEIPPDETHIVCITGHFVLLHGGRIFDQHFPLGERISDYPWRRRRIQRWVQISHPAPDNKRG
;
A
#
# COMPACT_ATOMS: atom_id res chain seq x y z
N MET A 1 4.96 23.72 -22.02
CA MET A 1 5.24 23.55 -20.58
C MET A 1 3.99 22.96 -19.96
N SER A 2 4.00 21.66 -19.67
CA SER A 2 2.88 21.00 -18.98
C SER A 2 3.32 20.72 -17.55
N ALA A 3 2.53 21.18 -16.58
CA ALA A 3 2.78 20.96 -15.16
C ALA A 3 2.82 19.46 -14.83
N PRO A 4 3.58 19.02 -13.80
CA PRO A 4 3.46 17.66 -13.31
C PRO A 4 2.05 17.49 -12.74
N THR A 5 1.21 16.80 -13.50
CA THR A 5 -0.12 16.38 -13.04
C THR A 5 0.10 15.51 -11.80
N ASN A 6 -0.50 15.98 -10.72
CA ASN A 6 -0.24 15.57 -9.35
C ASN A 6 -0.34 14.04 -9.24
N GLU A 7 0.71 13.37 -8.76
CA GLU A 7 0.72 11.92 -8.52
C GLU A 7 -0.43 11.49 -7.58
N LEU A 8 -0.87 12.44 -6.74
CA LEU A 8 -2.04 12.36 -5.85
C LEU A 8 -3.41 12.48 -6.56
N GLU A 9 -3.50 13.16 -7.71
CA GLU A 9 -4.74 13.25 -8.50
C GLU A 9 -5.03 11.92 -9.22
N ARG A 10 -3.99 11.17 -9.61
CA ARG A 10 -4.16 9.78 -10.09
C ARG A 10 -4.69 8.86 -8.97
N THR A 11 -4.26 9.07 -7.74
CA THR A 11 -4.76 8.33 -6.57
C THR A 11 -6.25 8.60 -6.29
N SER A 12 -6.79 9.75 -6.72
CA SER A 12 -8.19 10.12 -6.45
C SER A 12 -9.20 9.41 -7.35
N LEU A 13 -8.80 8.96 -8.55
CA LEU A 13 -9.68 8.23 -9.47
C LEU A 13 -9.86 6.76 -9.05
N ASP A 14 -8.80 6.09 -8.57
CA ASP A 14 -8.87 4.70 -8.10
C ASP A 14 -9.54 4.55 -6.72
N ALA A 15 -9.62 5.65 -5.96
CA ALA A 15 -10.33 5.73 -4.68
C ALA A 15 -11.82 5.42 -4.76
N ALA A 16 -12.45 5.61 -5.92
CA ALA A 16 -13.87 5.37 -6.13
C ALA A 16 -14.22 3.87 -6.29
N LEU A 17 -13.24 2.99 -6.47
CA LEU A 17 -13.44 1.57 -6.80
C LEU A 17 -13.04 0.60 -5.68
N LYS A 18 -12.98 1.04 -4.42
CA LYS A 18 -12.50 0.21 -3.29
C LYS A 18 -13.22 -1.15 -3.18
N PRO A 19 -12.49 -2.25 -3.01
CA PRO A 19 -13.10 -3.54 -2.73
C PRO A 19 -13.43 -3.66 -1.22
N VAL A 20 -14.51 -3.01 -0.77
CA VAL A 20 -14.85 -2.87 0.66
C VAL A 20 -15.16 -4.21 1.36
N ALA A 21 -15.50 -5.28 0.64
CA ALA A 21 -15.99 -6.54 1.23
C ALA A 21 -15.11 -7.79 0.98
N ALA A 22 -14.01 -7.67 0.25
CA ALA A 22 -13.17 -8.81 -0.13
C ALA A 22 -11.79 -8.75 0.54
N PRO A 23 -11.10 -9.89 0.73
CA PRO A 23 -9.74 -9.92 1.30
C PRO A 23 -8.71 -9.44 0.26
N LEU A 24 -8.93 -8.27 -0.34
CA LEU A 24 -8.15 -7.66 -1.41
C LEU A 24 -7.20 -6.57 -0.92
N CYS A 25 -7.08 -6.38 0.40
CA CYS A 25 -6.32 -5.29 0.99
C CYS A 25 -4.85 -5.26 0.54
N GLY A 26 -4.24 -6.43 0.35
CA GLY A 26 -2.88 -6.53 -0.19
C GLY A 26 -2.78 -6.06 -1.64
N ALA A 27 -3.70 -6.50 -2.51
CA ALA A 27 -3.73 -6.09 -3.91
C ALA A 27 -4.05 -4.60 -4.04
N TYR A 28 -4.93 -4.08 -3.20
CA TYR A 28 -5.27 -2.67 -3.11
C TYR A 28 -4.06 -1.82 -2.67
N ALA A 29 -3.36 -2.20 -1.59
CA ALA A 29 -2.18 -1.49 -1.11
C ALA A 29 -1.04 -1.48 -2.15
N VAL A 30 -0.82 -2.59 -2.85
CA VAL A 30 0.16 -2.66 -3.95
C VAL A 30 -0.28 -1.81 -5.13
N GLY A 31 -1.56 -1.83 -5.50
CA GLY A 31 -2.09 -1.01 -6.59
C GLY A 31 -1.87 0.48 -6.33
N LEU A 32 -2.15 0.94 -5.11
CA LEU A 32 -1.85 2.31 -4.69
C LEU A 32 -0.36 2.64 -4.80
N ALA A 33 0.53 1.74 -4.35
CA ALA A 33 1.97 1.95 -4.45
C ALA A 33 2.49 1.94 -5.90
N ALA A 34 1.85 1.16 -6.79
CA ALA A 34 2.23 1.00 -8.19
C ALA A 34 1.59 2.04 -9.13
N GLY A 35 0.60 2.80 -8.66
CA GLY A 35 -0.25 3.61 -9.53
C GLY A 35 -1.11 2.76 -10.49
N LEU A 36 -1.54 1.58 -10.02
CA LEU A 36 -2.34 0.62 -10.78
C LEU A 36 -3.68 0.32 -10.07
N SER A 37 -4.68 -0.07 -10.85
CA SER A 37 -5.95 -0.54 -10.29
C SER A 37 -5.76 -1.85 -9.53
N TRP A 38 -6.50 -2.03 -8.43
CA TRP A 38 -6.43 -3.26 -7.62
C TRP A 38 -6.85 -4.50 -8.42
N GLN A 39 -7.72 -4.36 -9.43
CA GLN A 39 -8.15 -5.45 -10.30
C GLN A 39 -6.98 -6.00 -11.11
N THR A 40 -6.13 -5.11 -11.61
CA THR A 40 -4.90 -5.47 -12.34
C THR A 40 -3.98 -6.26 -11.42
N VAL A 41 -3.73 -5.72 -10.23
CA VAL A 41 -2.88 -6.41 -9.23
C VAL A 41 -3.46 -7.75 -8.79
N PHE A 42 -4.78 -7.84 -8.61
CA PHE A 42 -5.45 -9.09 -8.26
C PHE A 42 -5.34 -10.14 -9.38
N ALA A 43 -5.52 -9.75 -10.64
CA ALA A 43 -5.39 -10.62 -11.79
C ALA A 43 -3.95 -11.15 -11.94
N ASP A 44 -2.96 -10.27 -11.78
CA ASP A 44 -1.54 -10.63 -11.82
C ASP A 44 -1.16 -11.54 -10.66
N ALA A 45 -1.58 -11.22 -9.43
CA ALA A 45 -1.36 -12.08 -8.28
C ALA A 45 -1.96 -13.47 -8.48
N ARG A 46 -3.15 -13.56 -9.08
CA ARG A 46 -3.80 -14.84 -9.39
C ARG A 46 -2.95 -15.65 -10.36
N ARG A 47 -2.41 -15.02 -11.42
CA ARG A 47 -1.52 -15.67 -12.39
C ARG A 47 -0.17 -16.08 -11.78
N LEU A 48 0.52 -15.13 -11.14
CA LEU A 48 1.87 -15.31 -10.60
C LEU A 48 1.93 -16.39 -9.52
N PHE A 49 0.90 -16.48 -8.68
CA PHE A 49 0.84 -17.46 -7.59
C PHE A 49 -0.04 -18.67 -7.91
N ASN A 50 -0.37 -18.89 -9.19
CA ASN A 50 -1.16 -20.00 -9.70
C ASN A 50 -2.44 -20.27 -8.88
N ARG A 51 -3.20 -19.21 -8.60
CA ARG A 51 -4.42 -19.27 -7.78
C ARG A 51 -5.62 -19.63 -8.65
N SER A 52 -6.56 -20.39 -8.09
CA SER A 52 -7.79 -20.77 -8.79
C SER A 52 -8.75 -19.59 -8.97
N ASP A 53 -9.73 -19.74 -9.87
CA ASP A 53 -10.79 -18.74 -10.07
C ASP A 53 -11.66 -18.48 -8.83
N ARG A 54 -11.67 -19.42 -7.87
CA ARG A 54 -12.41 -19.26 -6.61
C ARG A 54 -11.64 -18.46 -5.56
N TRP A 55 -10.35 -18.19 -5.78
CA TRP A 55 -9.52 -17.43 -4.83
C TRP A 55 -10.05 -16.00 -4.68
N LYS A 56 -10.09 -15.54 -3.42
CA LYS A 56 -10.75 -14.27 -3.05
C LYS A 56 -9.81 -13.09 -2.87
N GLY A 57 -8.50 -13.29 -3.07
CA GLY A 57 -7.52 -12.19 -3.09
C GLY A 57 -6.61 -12.07 -1.88
N ARG A 58 -6.75 -12.94 -0.86
CA ARG A 58 -5.87 -12.91 0.32
C ARG A 58 -4.43 -13.15 -0.11
N LEU A 59 -3.57 -12.16 0.15
CA LEU A 59 -2.13 -12.24 -0.04
C LEU A 59 -1.41 -12.50 1.28
N PHE A 60 -0.36 -13.33 1.23
CA PHE A 60 0.64 -13.38 2.29
C PHE A 60 1.68 -12.25 2.12
N PHE A 61 2.42 -11.94 3.19
CA PHE A 61 3.43 -10.88 3.13
C PHE A 61 4.52 -11.14 2.07
N PHE A 62 4.95 -12.39 1.88
CA PHE A 62 5.93 -12.71 0.84
C PHE A 62 5.37 -12.54 -0.58
N GLU A 63 4.07 -12.76 -0.77
CA GLU A 63 3.38 -12.56 -2.05
C GLU A 63 3.25 -11.06 -2.36
N LEU A 64 2.90 -10.26 -1.34
CA LEU A 64 2.89 -8.81 -1.45
C LEU A 64 4.26 -8.28 -1.88
N ILE A 65 5.33 -8.75 -1.24
CA ILE A 65 6.71 -8.38 -1.60
C ILE A 65 7.04 -8.80 -3.04
N SER A 66 6.64 -10.00 -3.44
CA SER A 66 6.88 -10.49 -4.80
C SER A 66 6.16 -9.65 -5.86
N LEU A 67 4.96 -9.14 -5.55
CA LEU A 67 4.24 -8.21 -6.42
C LEU A 67 4.93 -6.84 -6.50
N LEU A 68 5.42 -6.30 -5.38
CA LEU A 68 6.21 -5.06 -5.40
C LEU A 68 7.44 -5.22 -6.31
N THR A 69 8.18 -6.32 -6.17
CA THR A 69 9.29 -6.64 -7.08
C THR A 69 8.84 -6.77 -8.53
N HIS A 70 7.71 -7.46 -8.78
CA HIS A 70 7.17 -7.66 -10.12
C HIS A 70 6.88 -6.34 -10.84
N TYR A 71 6.37 -5.34 -10.12
CA TYR A 71 6.11 -4.01 -10.66
C TYR A 71 7.33 -3.07 -10.62
N GLY A 72 8.52 -3.57 -10.27
CA GLY A 72 9.74 -2.75 -10.21
C GLY A 72 9.72 -1.71 -9.09
N ILE A 73 8.91 -1.90 -8.06
CA ILE A 73 8.83 -1.00 -6.91
C ILE A 73 9.99 -1.31 -5.97
N GLU A 74 10.88 -0.34 -5.80
CA GLU A 74 11.95 -0.43 -4.82
C GLU A 74 11.37 -0.47 -3.41
N HIS A 75 11.84 -1.42 -2.60
CA HIS A 75 11.28 -1.60 -1.28
C HIS A 75 12.29 -2.20 -0.30
N ARG A 76 12.12 -1.83 0.97
CA ARG A 76 12.94 -2.32 2.08
C ARG A 76 12.04 -2.90 3.16
N LYS A 77 12.22 -4.19 3.45
CA LYS A 77 11.56 -4.82 4.61
C LYS A 77 12.14 -4.21 5.89
N ILE A 78 11.28 -3.80 6.81
CA ILE A 78 11.72 -3.26 8.10
C ILE A 78 11.71 -4.40 9.13
N PRO A 79 12.87 -4.88 9.60
CA PRO A 79 12.94 -5.98 10.56
C PRO A 79 12.53 -5.52 11.95
N GLY A 80 11.86 -6.41 12.69
CA GLY A 80 11.98 -6.47 14.15
C GLY A 80 11.51 -5.27 14.95
N MET A 81 10.41 -4.61 14.58
CA MET A 81 9.79 -3.65 15.50
C MET A 81 9.11 -4.38 16.68
N ALA A 82 9.40 -3.92 17.90
CA ALA A 82 8.55 -4.17 19.07
C ALA A 82 7.08 -3.85 18.71
N PRO A 83 6.06 -4.45 19.36
CA PRO A 83 4.65 -4.29 18.97
C PRO A 83 4.20 -2.82 19.01
N LEU A 84 4.41 -2.14 17.90
CA LEU A 84 4.04 -0.76 17.65
C LEU A 84 2.62 -0.75 17.09
N VAL A 85 1.85 0.23 17.54
CA VAL A 85 0.52 0.52 16.98
C VAL A 85 0.68 1.61 15.94
N LEU A 86 -0.24 1.68 14.95
CA LEU A 86 -0.16 2.65 13.86
C LEU A 86 0.02 4.09 14.33
N GLU A 87 -0.69 4.49 15.40
CA GLU A 87 -0.61 5.84 15.96
C GLU A 87 0.83 6.22 16.39
N LYS A 88 1.59 5.27 16.94
CA LYS A 88 3.00 5.52 17.31
C LYS A 88 3.89 5.60 16.08
N LEU A 89 3.66 4.69 15.13
CA LEU A 89 4.41 4.68 13.87
C LEU A 89 4.22 6.00 13.09
N ALA A 90 3.03 6.61 13.13
CA ALA A 90 2.76 7.88 12.47
C ALA A 90 3.63 9.05 12.95
N ALA A 91 4.12 8.99 14.20
CA ALA A 91 5.02 9.99 14.75
C ALA A 91 6.49 9.76 14.35
N GLU A 92 6.83 8.55 13.89
CA GLU A 92 8.20 8.13 13.56
C GLU A 92 8.47 8.13 12.05
N ILE A 93 7.43 7.98 11.21
CA ILE A 93 7.55 7.99 9.75
C ILE A 93 7.83 9.42 9.25
N PRO A 94 8.92 9.63 8.48
CA PRO A 94 9.13 10.87 7.75
C PRO A 94 7.98 11.15 6.76
N PRO A 95 7.55 12.41 6.60
CA PRO A 95 6.35 12.74 5.81
C PRO A 95 6.48 12.41 4.31
N ASP A 96 7.70 12.29 3.80
CA ASP A 96 8.04 11.93 2.43
C ASP A 96 8.13 10.41 2.19
N GLU A 97 8.13 9.59 3.25
CA GLU A 97 8.22 8.15 3.10
C GLU A 97 6.84 7.51 2.85
N THR A 98 6.85 6.47 2.03
CA THR A 98 5.68 5.64 1.75
C THR A 98 5.89 4.25 2.32
N HIS A 99 4.86 3.69 2.94
CA HIS A 99 4.97 2.40 3.60
C HIS A 99 3.73 1.54 3.36
N ILE A 100 3.92 0.24 3.28
CA ILE A 100 2.82 -0.73 3.41
C ILE A 100 3.00 -1.47 4.73
N VAL A 101 1.96 -1.46 5.56
CA VAL A 101 1.96 -2.12 6.86
C VAL A 101 0.83 -3.14 6.96
N CYS A 102 1.11 -4.25 7.64
CA CYS A 102 0.14 -5.28 7.96
C CYS A 102 -0.34 -5.07 9.40
N ILE A 103 -1.59 -4.65 9.58
CA ILE A 103 -2.24 -4.51 10.88
C ILE A 103 -3.18 -5.69 11.13
N THR A 104 -2.85 -6.58 12.06
CA THR A 104 -3.71 -7.73 12.40
C THR A 104 -4.17 -8.53 11.15
N GLY A 105 -3.28 -8.75 10.17
CA GLY A 105 -3.59 -9.45 8.92
C GLY A 105 -4.22 -8.61 7.80
N HIS A 106 -4.32 -7.29 7.97
CA HIS A 106 -4.85 -6.35 6.97
C HIS A 106 -3.77 -5.41 6.46
N PHE A 107 -3.62 -5.28 5.14
CA PHE A 107 -2.61 -4.39 4.55
C PHE A 107 -3.20 -3.01 4.27
N VAL A 108 -2.45 -1.97 4.68
CA VAL A 108 -2.78 -0.56 4.42
C VAL A 108 -1.53 0.17 3.95
N LEU A 109 -1.73 1.21 3.15
CA LEU A 109 -0.64 2.10 2.73
C LEU A 109 -0.63 3.36 3.59
N LEU A 110 0.55 3.79 4.01
CA LEU A 110 0.80 5.02 4.77
C LEU A 110 1.66 5.96 3.93
N HIS A 111 1.33 7.24 3.94
CA HIS A 111 2.13 8.29 3.30
C HIS A 111 1.80 9.65 3.94
N GLY A 112 2.82 10.43 4.29
CA GLY A 112 2.62 11.78 4.84
C GLY A 112 1.71 11.85 6.08
N GLY A 113 1.80 10.87 6.98
CA GLY A 113 0.94 10.78 8.18
C GLY A 113 -0.53 10.44 7.88
N ARG A 114 -0.84 10.06 6.63
CA ARG A 114 -2.16 9.63 6.19
C ARG A 114 -2.19 8.12 5.93
N ILE A 115 -3.38 7.55 6.03
CA ILE A 115 -3.63 6.14 5.75
C ILE A 115 -4.58 5.97 4.56
N PHE A 116 -4.29 4.97 3.76
CA PHE A 116 -5.06 4.57 2.60
C PHE A 116 -5.48 3.11 2.80
N ASP A 117 -6.77 2.94 3.11
CA ASP A 117 -7.40 1.66 3.39
C ASP A 117 -8.61 1.46 2.47
N GLN A 118 -8.84 0.23 2.03
CA GLN A 118 -10.03 -0.16 1.29
C GLN A 118 -11.33 -0.03 2.11
N HIS A 119 -11.27 -0.10 3.45
CA HIS A 119 -12.45 -0.12 4.32
C HIS A 119 -12.93 1.26 4.80
N PHE A 120 -12.07 2.28 4.72
CA PHE A 120 -12.32 3.60 5.31
C PHE A 120 -12.06 4.71 4.30
N PRO A 121 -12.50 5.96 4.54
CA PRO A 121 -12.19 7.11 3.67
C PRO A 121 -10.70 7.20 3.34
N LEU A 122 -10.35 7.54 2.10
CA LEU A 122 -8.93 7.58 1.73
C LEU A 122 -8.25 8.82 2.27
N GLY A 123 -6.99 8.64 2.64
CA GLY A 123 -6.12 9.73 3.02
C GLY A 123 -6.53 10.37 4.34
N GLU A 124 -7.28 9.68 5.20
CA GLU A 124 -7.56 10.17 6.54
C GLU A 124 -6.25 10.23 7.35
N ARG A 125 -6.22 11.10 8.36
CA ARG A 125 -5.07 11.17 9.27
C ARG A 125 -5.03 9.89 10.09
N ILE A 126 -3.83 9.35 10.33
CA ILE A 126 -3.68 8.15 11.15
C ILE A 126 -4.22 8.36 12.58
N SER A 127 -4.19 9.60 13.10
CA SER A 127 -4.78 9.97 14.40
C SER A 127 -6.29 9.75 14.49
N ASP A 128 -6.98 9.86 13.35
CA ASP A 128 -8.44 9.82 13.27
C ASP A 128 -8.92 8.44 12.84
N TYR A 129 -8.01 7.62 12.30
CA TYR A 129 -8.27 6.28 11.79
C TYR A 129 -8.89 5.35 12.85
N PRO A 130 -10.02 4.68 12.57
CA PRO A 130 -10.68 3.80 13.53
C PRO A 130 -9.83 2.64 14.04
N TRP A 131 -8.88 2.16 13.23
CA TRP A 131 -7.99 1.05 13.57
C TRP A 131 -6.57 1.49 13.95
N ARG A 132 -6.35 2.76 14.30
CA ARG A 132 -5.03 3.31 14.66
C ARG A 132 -4.31 2.63 15.84
N ARG A 133 -5.07 1.95 16.71
CA ARG A 133 -4.53 1.20 17.86
C ARG A 133 -4.21 -0.26 17.53
N ARG A 134 -4.41 -0.71 16.28
CA ARG A 134 -4.06 -2.08 15.85
C ARG A 134 -2.54 -2.24 15.82
N ARG A 135 -2.08 -3.43 16.21
CA ARG A 135 -0.67 -3.80 16.19
C ARG A 135 -0.20 -4.04 14.75
N ILE A 136 0.96 -3.49 14.44
CA ILE A 136 1.70 -3.76 13.22
C ILE A 136 2.38 -5.13 13.36
N GLN A 137 2.12 -6.02 12.41
CA GLN A 137 2.71 -7.36 12.36
C GLN A 137 3.90 -7.42 11.40
N ARG A 138 3.81 -6.70 10.28
CA ARG A 138 4.81 -6.66 9.21
C ARG A 138 4.81 -5.26 8.59
N TRP A 139 5.97 -4.85 8.08
CA TRP A 139 6.17 -3.53 7.52
C TRP A 139 7.18 -3.59 6.37
N VAL A 140 6.85 -2.91 5.27
CA VAL A 140 7.76 -2.61 4.18
C VAL A 140 7.72 -1.11 3.88
N GLN A 141 8.88 -0.51 3.74
CA GLN A 141 9.05 0.83 3.19
C GLN A 141 9.14 0.73 1.67
N ILE A 142 8.46 1.65 1.00
CA ILE A 142 8.49 1.84 -0.44
C ILE A 142 9.40 3.03 -0.73
N SER A 143 10.40 2.80 -1.57
CA SER A 143 11.21 3.86 -2.13
C SER A 143 10.62 4.20 -3.49
N HIS A 144 10.11 5.42 -3.64
CA HIS A 144 9.90 5.93 -4.99
C HIS A 144 11.30 6.22 -5.55
N PRO A 145 11.63 5.80 -6.78
CA PRO A 145 12.83 6.31 -7.41
C PRO A 145 12.75 7.84 -7.37
N ALA A 146 13.85 8.51 -7.01
CA ALA A 146 13.93 9.95 -7.23
C ALA A 146 13.50 10.21 -8.69
N PRO A 147 12.65 11.21 -8.96
CA PRO A 147 12.22 11.50 -10.33
C PRO A 147 13.48 11.61 -11.18
N ASP A 148 13.64 10.68 -12.12
CA ASP A 148 14.87 10.49 -12.86
C ASP A 148 15.15 11.80 -13.59
N ASN A 149 16.13 12.57 -13.11
CA ASN A 149 16.55 13.84 -13.66
C ASN A 149 17.38 13.60 -14.94
N LYS A 150 16.99 12.62 -15.75
CA LYS A 150 17.57 12.35 -17.07
C LYS A 150 16.74 13.05 -18.12
N ARG A 151 16.91 14.38 -18.16
CA ARG A 151 16.94 15.11 -19.43
C ARG A 151 18.39 15.15 -19.87
N GLY A 152 18.72 14.34 -20.87
CA GLY A 152 19.89 14.48 -21.74
C GLY A 152 19.40 14.37 -23.15
#